data_AF-A0A7S1STX9-F1
#
_entry.id   AF-A0A7S1STX9-F1
#
_cell.length_a   1.000
_cell.length_b   1.000
_cell.length_c   1.000
_cell.angle_alpha   90.00
_cell.angle_beta   90.00
_cell.angle_gamma   90.00
#
_symmetry.space_group_name_H-M   'P 1'
#
loop_
_entity.id
_entity.type
_entity.pdbx_description
1 polymer ?
#
loop_
_entity_poly.entity_id
_entity_poly.type
_entity_poly.pdbx_seq_one_letter_code
_entity_poly.pdbx_strand_id
1 'polypeptide(L)'
;LDEGGAVGEAWARGRWLLALLVLQSTSSVVLDSYQQLLKEHLVVTLFLTMLVGAGGNAGNQSAIKVIRGMATGSIKPNAKSLRKVLGQQIAVGGMLGGGLAAGGWLRVYLTNGDTWNANAISFSLLCIVFSSVVLG
;
A
#
# COMPACT_ATOMS: atom_id res chain seq x y z
N LEU A 1 -3.33 -33.59 -18.11
CA LEU A 1 -3.19 -32.61 -19.20
C LEU A 1 -4.35 -31.65 -19.05
N ASP A 2 -4.03 -30.37 -19.12
CA ASP A 2 -4.84 -29.22 -18.72
C ASP A 2 -6.14 -29.11 -19.54
N GLU A 3 -7.25 -29.69 -19.05
CA GLU A 3 -8.58 -29.58 -19.72
C GLU A 3 -9.22 -28.19 -19.57
N GLY A 4 -8.47 -27.22 -19.05
CA GLY A 4 -8.84 -25.82 -19.05
C GLY A 4 -7.63 -24.96 -19.40
N GLY A 5 -6.97 -25.23 -20.54
CA GLY A 5 -5.75 -24.63 -21.10
C GLY A 5 -5.60 -23.10 -20.94
N ALA A 6 -4.63 -22.46 -21.61
CA ALA A 6 -4.36 -21.02 -21.43
C ALA A 6 -5.61 -20.09 -21.36
N VAL A 7 -6.69 -20.44 -22.07
CA VAL A 7 -8.01 -19.79 -22.02
C VAL A 7 -8.72 -19.92 -20.66
N GLY A 8 -8.71 -21.10 -20.02
CA GLY A 8 -9.33 -21.32 -18.71
C GLY A 8 -8.62 -20.57 -17.59
N GLU A 9 -7.29 -20.57 -17.58
CA GLU A 9 -6.49 -19.76 -16.65
C GLU A 9 -6.74 -18.26 -16.86
N ALA A 10 -6.78 -17.81 -18.11
CA ALA A 10 -7.08 -16.42 -18.46
C ALA A 10 -8.49 -16.01 -17.99
N TRP A 11 -9.49 -16.89 -18.11
CA TRP A 11 -10.85 -16.60 -17.64
C TRP A 11 -10.91 -16.50 -16.11
N ALA A 12 -10.28 -17.44 -15.40
CA ALA A 12 -10.27 -17.47 -13.94
C ALA A 12 -9.59 -16.23 -13.35
N ARG A 13 -8.38 -15.89 -13.85
CA ARG A 13 -7.64 -14.70 -13.40
C ARG A 13 -8.27 -13.41 -13.90
N GLY A 14 -8.71 -13.40 -15.16
CA GLY A 14 -9.33 -12.25 -15.81
C GLY A 14 -10.55 -11.74 -15.06
N ARG A 15 -11.43 -12.64 -14.60
CA ARG A 15 -12.61 -12.25 -13.80
C ARG A 15 -12.21 -11.55 -12.49
N TRP A 16 -11.18 -12.03 -11.81
CA TRP A 16 -10.68 -11.40 -10.58
C TRP A 16 -9.99 -10.05 -10.87
N LEU A 17 -9.15 -10.00 -11.90
CA LEU A 17 -8.47 -8.77 -12.33
C LEU A 17 -9.46 -7.68 -12.75
N LEU A 18 -10.52 -8.04 -13.48
CA LEU A 18 -11.58 -7.10 -13.86
C LEU A 18 -12.31 -6.54 -12.62
N ALA A 19 -12.64 -7.39 -11.65
CA ALA A 19 -13.25 -6.94 -10.40
C ALA A 19 -12.33 -5.99 -9.62
N LEU A 20 -11.03 -6.31 -9.53
CA LEU A 20 -10.02 -5.45 -8.91
C LEU A 20 -9.85 -4.13 -9.66
N LEU A 21 -9.93 -4.15 -11.00
CA LEU A 21 -9.82 -2.94 -11.83
C LEU A 21 -11.00 -1.99 -11.58
N VAL A 22 -12.22 -2.51 -11.50
CA VAL A 22 -13.40 -1.70 -11.14
C VAL A 22 -13.23 -1.12 -9.73
N LEU A 23 -12.80 -1.93 -8.76
CA LEU A 23 -12.55 -1.45 -7.41
C LEU A 23 -11.46 -0.37 -7.38
N GLN A 24 -10.37 -0.55 -8.11
CA GLN A 24 -9.30 0.45 -8.23
C GLN A 24 -9.80 1.74 -8.90
N SER A 25 -10.67 1.66 -9.89
CA SER A 25 -11.24 2.82 -10.60
C SER A 25 -12.04 3.75 -9.69
N THR A 26 -12.57 3.25 -8.57
CA THR A 26 -13.24 4.11 -7.56
C THR A 26 -12.29 5.16 -6.97
N SER A 27 -10.97 4.93 -6.99
CA SER A 27 -9.98 5.91 -6.58
C SER A 27 -10.03 7.18 -7.45
N SER A 28 -10.42 7.07 -8.72
CA SER A 28 -10.57 8.20 -9.62
C SER A 28 -11.66 9.17 -9.17
N VAL A 29 -12.71 8.70 -8.49
CA VAL A 29 -13.77 9.56 -7.93
C VAL A 29 -13.23 10.43 -6.79
N VAL A 30 -12.34 9.86 -5.97
CA VAL A 30 -11.64 10.60 -4.91
C VAL A 30 -10.74 11.65 -5.52
N LEU A 31 -9.93 11.28 -6.52
CA LEU A 31 -9.08 12.22 -7.25
C LEU A 31 -9.88 13.36 -7.88
N ASP A 32 -11.04 13.05 -8.45
CA ASP A 32 -11.94 14.04 -9.06
C ASP A 32 -12.43 15.08 -8.04
N SER A 33 -12.78 14.59 -6.84
CA SER A 33 -13.22 15.44 -5.72
C SER A 33 -12.14 16.40 -5.21
N TYR A 34 -10.85 16.05 -5.39
CA TYR A 34 -9.70 16.87 -4.98
C TYR A 34 -8.99 17.55 -6.15
N GLN A 35 -9.61 17.66 -7.33
CA GLN A 35 -8.96 18.24 -8.52
C GLN A 35 -8.38 19.63 -8.30
N GLN A 36 -9.09 20.51 -7.58
CA GLN A 36 -8.60 21.88 -7.35
C GLN A 36 -7.31 21.87 -6.52
N LEU A 37 -7.26 21.06 -5.45
CA LEU A 37 -6.05 20.89 -4.63
C LEU A 37 -4.88 20.36 -5.47
N LEU A 38 -5.13 19.37 -6.34
CA LEU A 38 -4.09 18.78 -7.18
C LEU A 38 -3.59 19.72 -8.28
N LYS A 39 -4.43 20.65 -8.75
CA LYS A 39 -4.03 21.73 -9.68
C LYS A 39 -3.14 22.75 -8.98
N GLU A 40 -3.43 23.08 -7.72
CA GLU A 40 -2.61 23.99 -6.91
C GLU A 40 -1.30 23.32 -6.45
N HIS A 41 -1.31 22.00 -6.21
CA HIS A 41 -0.16 21.23 -5.75
C HIS A 41 0.21 20.08 -6.70
N LEU A 42 0.67 20.43 -7.91
CA LEU A 42 1.07 19.44 -8.93
C LEU A 42 2.08 18.40 -8.43
N VAL A 43 2.95 18.80 -7.50
CA VAL A 43 3.92 17.90 -6.87
C VAL A 43 3.24 16.69 -6.23
N VAL A 44 2.10 16.85 -5.56
CA VAL A 44 1.38 15.73 -4.92
C VAL A 44 1.03 14.67 -5.96
N THR A 45 0.52 15.09 -7.13
CA THR A 45 0.18 14.21 -8.25
C THR A 45 1.37 13.40 -8.76
N LEU A 46 2.57 14.02 -8.82
CA LEU A 46 3.80 13.35 -9.25
C LEU A 46 4.23 12.23 -8.29
N PHE A 47 3.83 12.32 -7.01
CA PHE A 47 4.17 11.34 -5.99
C PHE A 47 3.04 10.34 -5.68
N LEU A 48 1.82 10.52 -6.20
CA LEU A 48 0.69 9.62 -5.96
C LEU A 48 1.01 8.16 -6.29
N THR A 49 1.63 7.90 -7.44
CA THR A 49 1.99 6.54 -7.86
C THR A 49 3.01 5.90 -6.92
N MET A 50 3.95 6.69 -6.40
CA MET A 50 4.91 6.25 -5.40
C MET A 50 4.21 5.92 -4.07
N LEU A 51 3.31 6.79 -3.60
CA LEU A 51 2.57 6.61 -2.35
C LEU A 51 1.70 5.35 -2.40
N VAL A 52 0.92 5.18 -3.47
CA VAL A 52 0.07 4.00 -3.69
C VAL A 52 0.91 2.73 -3.81
N GLY A 53 2.02 2.78 -4.56
CA GLY A 53 2.92 1.64 -4.71
C GLY A 53 3.59 1.24 -3.39
N ALA A 54 4.05 2.21 -2.58
CA ALA A 54 4.65 1.94 -1.28
C ALA A 54 3.65 1.28 -0.32
N GLY A 55 2.41 1.81 -0.26
CA GLY A 55 1.33 1.19 0.51
C GLY A 55 1.06 -0.24 0.05
N GLY A 56 0.74 -0.45 -1.23
CA GLY A 56 0.41 -1.78 -1.76
C GLY A 56 1.53 -2.81 -1.53
N ASN A 57 2.79 -2.42 -1.73
CA ASN A 57 3.93 -3.30 -1.49
C ASN A 57 4.09 -3.65 0.00
N ALA A 58 3.95 -2.68 0.90
CA ALA A 58 4.08 -2.89 2.33
C ALA A 58 2.95 -3.77 2.89
N GLY A 59 1.70 -3.48 2.51
CA GLY A 59 0.53 -4.29 2.90
C GLY A 59 0.62 -5.72 2.38
N ASN A 60 1.02 -5.92 1.12
CA ASN A 60 1.18 -7.27 0.56
C ASN A 60 2.30 -8.06 1.28
N GLN A 61 3.40 -7.42 1.66
CA GLN A 61 4.44 -8.05 2.49
C GLN A 61 3.90 -8.47 3.86
N SER A 62 3.05 -7.64 4.49
CA SER A 62 2.41 -7.99 5.76
C SER A 62 1.45 -9.18 5.61
N ALA A 63 0.57 -9.13 4.61
CA ALA A 63 -0.40 -10.20 4.33
C ALA A 63 0.28 -11.54 4.04
N ILE A 64 1.33 -11.55 3.20
CA ILE A 64 2.09 -12.77 2.89
C ILE A 64 2.71 -13.35 4.16
N LYS A 65 3.27 -12.51 5.04
CA LYS A 65 3.86 -12.96 6.31
C LYS A 65 2.80 -13.60 7.22
N VAL A 66 1.61 -13.03 7.31
CA VAL A 66 0.51 -13.58 8.12
C VAL A 66 0.00 -14.88 7.51
N ILE A 67 -0.30 -14.91 6.21
CA ILE A 67 -0.78 -16.10 5.49
C ILE A 67 0.23 -17.26 5.61
N ARG A 68 1.52 -16.98 5.36
CA ARG A 68 2.58 -17.98 5.49
C ARG A 68 2.75 -18.43 6.94
N GLY A 69 2.60 -17.53 7.90
CA GLY A 69 2.67 -17.87 9.32
C GLY A 69 1.53 -18.79 9.74
N MET A 70 0.32 -18.58 9.22
CA MET A 70 -0.82 -19.48 9.41
C MET A 70 -0.59 -20.84 8.74
N ALA A 71 -0.11 -20.85 7.50
CA ALA A 71 0.14 -22.08 6.74
C ALA A 71 1.23 -22.97 7.36
N THR A 72 2.25 -22.36 7.97
CA THR A 72 3.35 -23.08 8.67
C THR A 72 3.02 -23.45 10.12
N GLY A 73 1.84 -23.05 10.63
CA GLY A 73 1.44 -23.25 12.03
C GLY A 73 2.20 -22.40 13.05
N SER A 74 3.04 -21.46 12.60
CA SER A 74 3.76 -20.51 13.47
C SER A 74 2.83 -19.44 14.05
N ILE A 75 1.76 -19.09 13.33
CA ILE A 75 0.66 -18.25 13.80
C ILE A 75 -0.56 -19.15 13.99
N LYS A 76 -1.03 -19.27 15.23
CA LYS A 76 -2.27 -20.01 15.54
C LYS A 76 -3.47 -19.06 15.43
N PRO A 77 -4.64 -19.52 14.97
CA PRO A 77 -5.87 -18.71 14.88
C PRO A 77 -6.49 -18.52 16.27
N ASN A 78 -5.74 -17.90 17.19
CA ASN A 78 -6.20 -17.54 18.52
C ASN A 78 -5.94 -16.05 18.78
N ALA A 79 -6.77 -15.44 19.63
CA ALA A 79 -6.72 -14.00 19.90
C ALA A 79 -5.34 -13.54 20.43
N LYS A 80 -4.64 -14.39 21.19
CA LYS A 80 -3.30 -14.08 21.75
C LYS A 80 -2.24 -13.98 20.66
N SER A 81 -2.23 -14.92 19.71
CA SER A 81 -1.29 -14.94 18.58
C SER A 81 -1.59 -13.80 17.62
N LEU A 82 -2.87 -13.53 17.33
CA LEU A 82 -3.28 -12.37 16.54
C LEU A 82 -2.79 -11.06 17.16
N ARG A 83 -3.03 -10.84 18.46
CA ARG A 83 -2.57 -9.63 19.15
C ARG A 83 -1.05 -9.49 19.16
N LYS A 84 -0.33 -10.61 19.31
CA LYS A 84 1.14 -10.64 19.23
C LYS A 84 1.64 -10.23 17.85
N VAL A 85 1.05 -10.79 16.79
CA VAL A 85 1.41 -10.48 15.40
C VAL A 85 1.07 -9.04 15.06
N LEU A 86 -0.11 -8.57 15.46
CA LEU A 86 -0.54 -7.18 15.27
C LEU A 86 0.43 -6.20 15.94
N GLY A 87 0.83 -6.46 17.18
CA GLY A 87 1.83 -5.63 17.87
C GLY A 87 3.19 -5.60 17.15
N GLN A 88 3.62 -6.73 16.59
CA GLN A 88 4.83 -6.78 15.76
C GLN A 88 4.66 -5.99 14.46
N GLN A 89 3.51 -6.10 13.79
CA GLN A 89 3.25 -5.37 12.54
C GLN A 89 3.11 -3.86 12.76
N ILE A 90 2.55 -3.42 13.89
CA ILE A 90 2.55 -2.00 14.27
C ILE A 90 3.97 -1.46 14.37
N ALA A 91 4.88 -2.17 15.04
CA ALA A 91 6.28 -1.76 15.15
C ALA A 91 6.99 -1.77 13.79
N VAL A 92 6.77 -2.81 12.98
CA VAL A 92 7.32 -2.91 11.62
C VAL A 92 6.79 -1.79 10.72
N GLY A 93 5.49 -1.52 10.75
CA GLY A 93 4.84 -0.45 10.00
C GLY A 93 5.38 0.93 10.40
N GLY A 94 5.64 1.17 11.68
CA GLY A 94 6.28 2.39 12.16
C GLY A 94 7.71 2.55 11.65
N MET A 95 8.52 1.49 11.72
CA MET A 95 9.92 1.52 11.25
C MET A 95 10.01 1.68 9.72
N LEU A 96 9.23 0.90 8.97
CA LEU A 96 9.18 0.99 7.51
C LEU A 96 8.59 2.32 7.05
N GLY A 97 7.50 2.76 7.68
CA GLY A 97 6.87 4.06 7.41
C GLY A 97 7.82 5.21 7.66
N GLY A 98 8.54 5.21 8.80
CA GLY A 98 9.55 6.21 9.11
C GLY A 98 10.73 6.22 8.13
N GLY A 99 11.27 5.05 7.79
CA GLY A 99 12.37 4.93 6.83
C GLY A 99 11.98 5.39 5.41
N LEU A 100 10.80 4.97 4.94
CA LEU A 100 10.27 5.39 3.65
C LEU A 100 9.90 6.88 3.64
N ALA A 101 9.34 7.41 4.72
CA ALA A 101 9.06 8.84 4.86
C ALA A 101 10.35 9.67 4.78
N ALA A 102 11.43 9.25 5.45
CA ALA A 102 12.72 9.93 5.36
C ALA A 102 13.30 9.91 3.93
N GLY A 103 13.26 8.75 3.26
CA GLY A 103 13.69 8.62 1.86
C GLY A 103 12.81 9.42 0.89
N GLY A 104 11.50 9.41 1.10
CA GLY A 104 10.52 10.19 0.34
C GLY A 104 10.74 11.70 0.51
N TRP A 105 10.97 12.14 1.75
CA TRP A 105 11.28 13.53 2.08
C TRP A 105 12.52 14.01 1.32
N LEU A 106 13.61 13.25 1.39
CA LEU A 106 14.84 13.56 0.69
C LEU A 106 14.62 13.65 -0.82
N ARG A 107 13.89 12.69 -1.40
CA ARG A 107 13.57 12.68 -2.84
C ARG A 107 12.77 13.91 -3.26
N VAL A 108 11.73 14.28 -2.49
CA VAL A 108 10.87 15.45 -2.81
C VAL A 108 11.68 16.74 -2.68
N TYR A 109 12.46 16.86 -1.60
CA TYR A 109 13.30 18.03 -1.34
C TYR A 109 14.31 18.25 -2.47
N LEU A 110 14.98 17.20 -2.94
CA LEU A 110 15.93 17.29 -4.06
C LEU A 110 15.26 17.64 -5.40
N THR A 111 13.98 17.32 -5.58
CA THR A 111 13.28 17.54 -6.85
C THR A 111 12.66 18.94 -6.95
N ASN A 112 12.05 19.44 -5.86
CA ASN A 112 11.26 20.68 -5.89
C ASN A 112 11.79 21.78 -4.96
N GLY A 113 12.70 21.48 -4.02
CA GLY A 113 13.23 22.45 -3.05
C GLY A 113 12.22 22.96 -2.01
N ASP A 114 10.94 22.65 -2.16
CA ASP A 114 9.87 23.10 -1.27
C ASP A 114 9.68 22.16 -0.07
N THR A 115 9.97 22.68 1.12
CA THR A 115 9.91 21.96 2.39
C THR A 115 8.47 21.70 2.86
N TRP A 116 7.50 22.54 2.48
CA TRP A 116 6.10 22.38 2.91
C TRP A 116 5.49 21.13 2.25
N ASN A 117 5.64 21.03 0.94
CA ASN A 117 5.18 19.88 0.17
C ASN A 117 5.94 18.60 0.55
N ALA A 118 7.26 18.69 0.81
CA ALA A 118 8.05 17.56 1.26
C ALA A 118 7.57 16.98 2.60
N ASN A 119 7.26 17.84 3.58
CA ASN A 119 6.73 17.41 4.86
C ASN A 119 5.35 16.75 4.73
N ALA A 120 4.45 17.35 3.93
CA ALA A 120 3.11 16.80 3.70
C ALA A 120 3.14 15.40 3.06
N ILE A 121 3.94 15.23 2.00
CA ILE A 121 4.07 13.95 1.29
C ILE A 121 4.70 12.89 2.19
N SER A 122 5.71 13.25 2.97
CA SER A 122 6.43 12.32 3.84
C SER A 122 5.57 11.85 5.01
N PHE A 123 4.79 12.76 5.60
CA PHE A 123 3.82 12.41 6.64
C PHE A 123 2.72 11.51 6.08
N SER A 124 2.20 11.83 4.89
CA SER A 124 1.23 10.98 4.18
C SER A 124 1.80 9.58 3.92
N LEU A 125 3.04 9.48 3.45
CA LEU A 125 3.72 8.21 3.21
C LEU A 125 3.86 7.37 4.47
N LEU A 126 4.21 7.99 5.60
CA LEU A 126 4.25 7.31 6.90
C LEU A 126 2.88 6.73 7.25
N CYS A 127 1.82 7.54 7.16
CA CYS A 127 0.45 7.10 7.46
C CYS A 127 0.00 5.97 6.52
N ILE A 128 0.24 6.09 5.22
CA ILE A 128 -0.15 5.09 4.21
C ILE A 128 0.54 3.76 4.49
N VAL A 129 1.86 3.76 4.70
CA VAL A 129 2.63 2.54 4.96
C VAL A 129 2.20 1.92 6.29
N PHE A 130 2.05 2.74 7.34
CA PHE A 130 1.60 2.27 8.64
C PHE A 130 0.23 1.60 8.56
N SER A 131 -0.77 2.30 8.02
CA SER A 131 -2.12 1.76 7.86
C SER A 131 -2.14 0.52 6.96
N SER A 132 -1.34 0.49 5.89
CA SER A 132 -1.28 -0.66 4.99
C SER A 132 -0.68 -1.90 5.65
N VAL A 133 0.39 -1.76 6.44
CA VAL A 133 0.98 -2.89 7.18
C VAL A 133 0.05 -3.39 8.30
N VAL A 134 -0.73 -2.50 8.91
CA VAL A 134 -1.69 -2.89 9.96
C VAL A 134 -2.91 -3.60 9.38
N LEU A 135 -3.37 -3.19 8.19
CA LEU A 135 -4.51 -3.79 7.50
C LEU A 135 -4.17 -5.09 6.77
N GLY A 136 -2.94 -5.21 6.25
CA GLY A 136 -2.44 -6.42 5.58
C GLY A 136 -2.03 -7.50 6.54
#